data_AF-E2B7Y5-F1
#
_entry.id   AF-E2B7Y5-F1
#
_cell.length_a   1.000
_cell.length_b   1.000
_cell.length_c   1.000
_cell.angle_alpha   90.00
_cell.angle_beta   90.00
_cell.angle_gamma   90.00
#
_symmetry.space_group_name_H-M   'P 1'
#
loop_
_entity.id
_entity.type
_entity.pdbx_description
1 polymer ?
#
loop_
_entity_poly.entity_id
_entity_poly.type
_entity_poly.pdbx_seq_one_letter_code
_entity_poly.pdbx_strand_id
1 'polypeptide(L)' 'NGEHYTSLLHRLSEEIKKKRPHLKKKKILFHQDNARVHTCAVSMTKIMELKFKLLQHPPYS' A
#
# COMPACT_ATOMS: atom_id res chain seq x y z
N ASN A 1 -5.35 -12.65 -6.00
CA ASN A 1 -5.53 -13.16 -4.62
C ASN A 1 -5.03 -12.09 -3.63
N GLY A 2 -5.71 -11.87 -2.51
CA GLY A 2 -5.36 -10.86 -1.50
C GLY A 2 -4.00 -11.12 -0.84
N GLU A 3 -3.69 -12.37 -0.53
CA GLU A 3 -2.40 -12.77 0.05
C GLU A 3 -1.22 -12.48 -0.88
N HIS A 4 -1.41 -12.66 -2.18
CA HIS A 4 -0.39 -12.29 -3.16
C HIS A 4 -0.12 -10.79 -3.10
N TYR A 5 -1.17 -9.98 -3.03
CA TYR A 5 -1.04 -8.52 -2.97
C TYR A 5 -0.38 -8.05 -1.66
N THR A 6 -0.67 -8.69 -0.52
CA THR A 6 0.02 -8.36 0.74
C THR A 6 1.51 -8.66 0.69
N SER A 7 1.93 -9.74 0.02
CA SER A 7 3.34 -10.04 -0.21
C SER A 7 4.02 -8.95 -1.06
N LEU A 8 3.32 -8.41 -2.07
CA LEU A 8 3.81 -7.31 -2.90
C LEU A 8 3.94 -6.02 -2.11
N LEU A 9 2.95 -5.68 -1.27
CA LEU A 9 3.00 -4.50 -0.39
C LEU A 9 4.17 -4.57 0.59
N HIS A 10 4.44 -5.76 1.15
CA HIS A 10 5.59 -5.97 2.02
C HIS A 10 6.90 -5.74 1.26
N ARG A 11 7.05 -6.33 0.08
CA ARG A 11 8.23 -6.12 -0.77
C ARG A 11 8.39 -4.66 -1.17
N LEU A 12 7.29 -3.98 -1.51
CA LEU A 12 7.28 -2.55 -1.86
C LEU A 12 7.83 -1.70 -0.70
N SER A 13 7.39 -1.97 0.54
CA SER A 13 7.92 -1.29 1.72
C SER A 13 9.44 -1.44 1.86
N GLU A 14 9.96 -2.65 1.70
CA GLU A 14 11.41 -2.89 1.79
C GLU A 14 12.18 -2.17 0.67
N GLU A 15 11.67 -2.19 -0.55
CA GLU A 15 12.31 -1.50 -1.67
C GLU A 15 12.24 0.03 -1.55
N ILE A 16 11.15 0.59 -0.98
CA ILE A 16 11.09 2.03 -0.65
C ILE A 16 12.15 2.37 0.40
N LYS A 17 12.31 1.55 1.45
CA LYS A 17 13.33 1.79 2.48
C LYS A 17 14.76 1.79 1.92
N LYS A 18 15.03 0.96 0.91
CA LYS A 18 16.34 0.89 0.23
C LYS A 18 16.54 2.05 -0.75
N LYS A 19 15.59 2.26 -1.67
CA LYS A 19 15.72 3.23 -2.78
C LYS A 19 15.44 4.67 -2.36
N ARG A 20 14.64 4.86 -1.29
CA ARG A 20 14.19 6.17 -0.82
C ARG A 20 14.33 6.30 0.71
N PRO A 21 15.56 6.23 1.25
CA PRO A 21 15.79 6.23 2.71
C PRO A 21 15.27 7.49 3.41
N HIS A 22 15.18 8.63 2.70
CA HIS A 22 14.63 9.87 3.23
C HIS A 22 13.11 9.79 3.52
N LEU A 23 12.38 8.87 2.88
CA LEU A 23 10.95 8.67 3.16
C LEU A 23 10.70 7.92 4.47
N LYS A 24 11.71 7.32 5.10
CA LYS A 24 11.55 6.64 6.40
C LYS A 24 11.01 7.55 7.50
N LYS A 25 11.29 8.86 7.43
CA LYS A 25 10.85 9.87 8.41
C LYS A 25 9.51 10.52 8.03
N LYS A 26 8.99 10.27 6.83
CA LYS A 26 7.78 10.91 6.29
C LYS A 26 6.65 9.90 6.19
N LYS A 27 5.40 10.35 6.36
CA LYS A 27 4.23 9.51 6.07
C LYS A 27 4.14 9.29 4.57
N ILE A 28 4.01 8.03 4.14
CA ILE A 28 3.84 7.67 2.74
C ILE A 28 2.37 7.82 2.38
N LEU A 29 2.07 8.68 1.40
CA LEU A 29 0.78 8.73 0.74
C LEU A 29 0.73 7.63 -0.32
N PHE A 30 -0.27 6.77 -0.24
CA PHE A 30 -0.42 5.62 -1.12
C PHE A 30 -1.71 5.76 -1.93
N HIS A 31 -1.59 5.69 -3.25
CA HIS A 31 -2.71 5.78 -4.18
C HIS A 31 -2.77 4.48 -4.99
N GLN A 32 -3.97 3.89 -5.06
CA GLN A 32 -4.28 2.67 -5.80
C GLN A 32 -5.71 2.80 -6.30
N ASP A 33 -6.05 2.00 -7.32
CA ASP A 33 -7.41 1.89 -7.84
C ASP A 33 -8.31 1.06 -6.92
N ASN A 34 -9.61 1.02 -7.25
CA ASN A 34 -10.65 0.37 -6.46
C ASN A 34 -10.82 -1.13 -6.77
N ALA A 35 -9.80 -1.79 -7.32
CA ALA A 35 -9.85 -3.22 -7.61
C ALA A 35 -10.19 -4.05 -6.35
N ARG A 36 -10.96 -5.13 -6.52
CA ARG A 36 -11.42 -5.98 -5.40
C ARG A 36 -10.28 -6.50 -4.52
N VAL A 37 -9.11 -6.75 -5.10
CA VAL A 37 -7.92 -7.22 -4.37
C VAL A 37 -7.30 -6.12 -3.50
N HIS A 38 -7.45 -4.85 -3.90
CA HIS A 38 -6.90 -3.70 -3.18
C HIS A 38 -7.81 -3.24 -2.04
N THR A 39 -9.12 -3.47 -2.18
CA THR A 39 -10.14 -3.11 -1.18
C THR A 39 -10.50 -4.25 -0.22
N CYS A 40 -9.97 -5.46 -0.43
CA CYS A 40 -10.25 -6.57 0.46
C CYS A 40 -9.62 -6.37 1.85
N ALA A 41 -10.21 -7.00 2.87
CA ALA A 41 -9.80 -6.82 4.26
C ALA A 41 -8.32 -7.12 4.49
N VAL A 42 -7.81 -8.22 3.93
CA VAL A 42 -6.42 -8.66 4.09
C VAL A 42 -5.43 -7.61 3.56
N SER A 43 -5.71 -7.01 2.40
CA SER A 43 -4.89 -5.96 1.81
C SER A 43 -4.96 -4.66 2.59
N MET A 44 -6.17 -4.24 2.98
CA MET A 44 -6.37 -3.02 3.78
C MET A 44 -5.68 -3.11 5.15
N THR A 45 -5.79 -4.25 5.84
CA THR A 45 -5.05 -4.49 7.09
C THR A 45 -3.55 -4.34 6.85
N LYS A 46 -3.02 -4.90 5.75
CA LYS A 46 -1.59 -4.77 5.45
C LYS A 46 -1.15 -3.32 5.20
N ILE A 47 -1.95 -2.54 4.50
CA ILE A 47 -1.69 -1.11 4.26
C ILE A 47 -1.65 -0.33 5.59
N MET A 48 -2.56 -0.64 6.52
CA MET A 48 -2.57 -0.05 7.86
C MET A 48 -1.34 -0.44 8.69
N GLU A 49 -0.94 -1.72 8.68
CA GLU A 49 0.29 -2.20 9.34
C GLU A 49 1.54 -1.47 8.83
N LEU A 50 1.62 -1.25 7.52
CA LEU A 50 2.72 -0.52 6.87
C LEU A 50 2.66 0.99 7.09
N LYS A 51 1.62 1.50 7.78
CA LYS A 51 1.39 2.92 8.07
C LYS A 51 1.33 3.80 6.82
N PHE A 52 0.88 3.23 5.71
CA PHE A 52 0.63 3.97 4.48
C PHE A 52 -0.70 4.70 4.61
N LYS A 53 -0.72 6.00 4.30
CA LYS A 53 -1.95 6.78 4.26
C LYS A 53 -2.58 6.62 2.88
N LEU A 54 -3.65 5.83 2.82
CA LEU A 54 -4.41 5.60 1.59
C LEU A 54 -5.12 6.89 1.14
N LEU A 55 -4.96 7.24 -0.13
CA LEU A 55 -5.68 8.31 -0.80
C LEU A 55 -7.00 7.78 -1.39
N GLN A 56 -8.04 8.60 -1.34
CA GLN A 56 -9.31 8.26 -1.97
C GLN A 56 -9.15 8.26 -3.49
N HIS A 57 -9.67 7.22 -4.13
CA HIS A 57 -9.71 7.09 -5.58
C HIS A 57 -11.17 6.99 -6.03
N PRO A 58 -11.64 7.86 -6.94
CA PRO A 58 -13.00 7.79 -7.44
C PRO A 58 -13.24 6.50 -8.26
N PRO A 59 -14.49 5.97 -8.31
CA PRO A 59 -14.81 4.84 -9.19
C PRO A 59 -14.64 5.22 -10.67
N TYR A 60 -14.09 4.30 -11.46
CA TYR A 60 -13.97 4.43 -12.93
C TYR A 60 -13.18 5.69 -13.37
N SER A 61 -12.00 5.88 -12.80
CA SER A 61 -11.10 7.02 -13.10
C SER A 61 -9.70 6.57 -13.46
#